data_AF-A0A0B7NMH6-F1
#
_entry.id   AF-A0A0B7NMH6-F1
#
_cell.length_a   1.000
_cell.length_b   1.000
_cell.length_c   1.000
_cell.angle_alpha   90.00
_cell.angle_beta   90.00
_cell.angle_gamma   90.00
#
_symmetry.space_group_name_H-M   'P 1'
#
loop_
_entity.id
_entity.type
_entity.pdbx_description
1 polymer ?
#
loop_
_entity_poly.entity_id
_entity_poly.type
_entity_poly.pdbx_seq_one_letter_code
_entity_poly.pdbx_strand_id
1 'polypeptide(L)'
;MSKRLCQEYLVDVWAVCDQNKLDWIKAHQSNIRVALYNGLQDAPIQEDVNLTALGKRYYILPSAYTGGPRYMAKKYQDSMAIVRHFVKPSLFITLTANSRSVEIQRELLPGAYASDRPDLVARLLI
;
A
#
# COMPACT_ATOMS: atom_id res chain seq x y z
N MET A 1 11.57 4.11 29.15
CA MET A 1 12.19 4.54 27.87
C MET A 1 12.32 3.41 26.84
N SER A 2 12.37 2.11 27.17
CA SER A 2 12.65 1.07 26.17
C SER A 2 11.48 0.70 25.22
N LYS A 3 10.21 1.00 25.57
CA LYS A 3 9.05 0.61 24.75
C LYS A 3 8.98 1.31 23.37
N ARG A 4 9.41 2.57 23.28
CA ARG A 4 9.45 3.32 22.01
C ARG A 4 10.63 2.94 21.13
N LEU A 5 11.78 2.65 21.74
CA LEU A 5 13.00 2.31 21.01
C LEU A 5 12.84 1.07 20.11
N CYS A 6 12.13 0.04 20.58
CA CYS A 6 11.85 -1.15 19.77
C CYS A 6 10.92 -0.84 18.59
N GLN A 7 9.92 0.01 18.80
CA GLN A 7 8.99 0.43 17.75
C GLN A 7 9.70 1.28 16.69
N GLU A 8 10.53 2.23 17.13
CA GLU A 8 11.38 3.05 16.26
C GLU A 8 12.32 2.16 15.44
N TYR A 9 13.04 1.25 16.09
CA TYR A 9 13.93 0.30 15.40
C TYR A 9 13.19 -0.55 14.36
N LEU A 10 11.99 -1.04 14.67
CA LEU A 10 11.21 -1.84 13.72
C LEU A 10 10.77 -1.03 12.50
N VAL A 11 10.34 0.22 12.72
CA VAL A 11 9.98 1.15 11.63
C VAL A 11 11.19 1.46 10.77
N ASP A 12 12.35 1.72 11.38
CA ASP A 12 13.60 2.01 10.68
C ASP A 12 14.06 0.81 9.84
N VAL A 13 14.05 -0.40 10.40
CA VAL A 13 14.39 -1.62 9.66
C VAL A 13 13.44 -1.84 8.48
N TRP A 14 12.13 -1.61 8.67
CA TRP A 14 11.16 -1.69 7.58
C TRP A 14 11.44 -0.66 6.49
N ALA A 15 11.74 0.59 6.85
CA ALA A 15 12.06 1.65 5.90
C ALA A 15 13.32 1.32 5.09
N VAL A 16 14.36 0.77 5.72
CA VAL A 16 15.58 0.29 5.03
C VAL A 16 15.25 -0.85 4.06
N CYS A 17 14.41 -1.80 4.48
CA CYS A 17 13.98 -2.90 3.61
C CYS A 17 13.18 -2.40 2.39
N ASP A 18 12.30 -1.41 2.60
CA ASP A 18 11.50 -0.82 1.52
C ASP A 18 12.37 -0.02 0.55
N GLN A 19 13.32 0.77 1.09
CA GLN A 19 14.31 1.49 0.30
C GLN A 19 15.14 0.54 -0.58
N ASN A 20 15.62 -0.58 -0.01
CA ASN A 20 16.36 -1.60 -0.76
C ASN A 20 15.52 -2.19 -1.93
N LYS A 21 14.21 -2.41 -1.73
CA LYS A 21 13.32 -2.87 -2.80
C LYS A 21 13.18 -1.82 -3.89
N LEU A 22 13.01 -0.55 -3.51
CA LEU A 22 12.90 0.55 -4.46
C LEU A 22 14.20 0.71 -5.26
N ASP A 23 15.35 0.58 -4.63
CA ASP A 23 16.64 0.68 -5.31
C ASP A 23 16.87 -0.50 -6.27
N TRP A 24 16.43 -1.70 -5.90
CA TRP A 24 16.40 -2.84 -6.83
C TRP A 24 15.52 -2.57 -8.05
N ILE A 25 14.30 -2.03 -7.83
CA ILE A 25 13.37 -1.65 -8.92
C ILE A 25 13.97 -0.58 -9.82
N LYS A 26 14.72 0.39 -9.26
CA LYS A 26 15.41 1.42 -10.04
C LYS A 26 16.50 0.80 -10.92
N ALA A 27 17.31 -0.12 -10.37
CA ALA A 27 18.40 -0.77 -11.10
C ALA A 27 17.90 -1.72 -12.21
N HIS A 28 16.77 -2.40 -12.00
CA HIS A 28 16.25 -3.42 -12.92
C HIS A 28 15.09 -2.94 -13.80
N GLN A 29 15.02 -1.64 -14.09
CA GLN A 29 13.94 -1.05 -14.90
C GLN A 29 13.83 -1.63 -16.31
N SER A 30 14.94 -2.01 -16.95
CA SER A 30 14.93 -2.61 -18.29
C SER A 30 14.09 -3.89 -18.32
N ASN A 31 14.30 -4.78 -17.36
CA ASN A 31 13.57 -6.05 -17.25
C ASN A 31 12.08 -5.83 -16.96
N ILE A 32 11.77 -4.87 -16.08
CA ILE A 32 10.39 -4.50 -15.74
C ILE A 32 9.66 -3.93 -16.96
N ARG A 33 10.33 -3.09 -17.74
CA ARG A 33 9.77 -2.52 -18.98
C ARG A 33 9.51 -3.60 -20.03
N VAL A 34 10.42 -4.55 -20.21
CA VAL A 34 10.22 -5.68 -21.14
C VAL A 34 9.03 -6.54 -20.73
N ALA A 35 8.92 -6.89 -19.45
CA ALA A 35 7.75 -7.62 -18.93
C ALA A 35 6.44 -6.85 -19.13
N LEU A 36 6.51 -5.51 -19.08
CA LEU A 36 5.38 -4.64 -19.31
C LEU A 36 4.99 -4.54 -20.79
N TYR A 37 5.93 -4.45 -21.73
CA TYR A 37 5.61 -4.47 -23.17
C TYR A 37 5.00 -5.81 -23.63
N ASN A 38 5.34 -6.90 -22.94
CA ASN A 38 4.70 -8.21 -23.14
C ASN A 38 3.27 -8.28 -22.55
N GLY A 39 2.91 -7.37 -21.64
CA GLY A 39 1.54 -7.18 -21.17
C GLY A 39 0.87 -6.02 -21.91
N LEU A 40 -0.31 -6.23 -22.48
CA LEU A 40 -1.10 -5.19 -23.19
C LEU A 40 -1.46 -3.92 -22.36
N GLN A 41 -0.94 -3.72 -21.15
CA GLN A 41 -1.40 -2.73 -20.18
C GLN A 41 -0.83 -1.31 -20.33
N ASP A 42 0.20 -1.08 -21.15
CA ASP A 42 0.86 0.24 -21.27
C ASP A 42 0.85 0.79 -22.70
N ALA A 43 -0.30 0.76 -23.37
CA ALA A 43 -0.56 1.76 -24.40
C ALA A 43 -0.75 3.13 -23.71
N PRO A 44 0.04 4.17 -24.02
CA PRO A 44 -0.19 5.49 -23.46
C PRO A 44 -1.54 6.02 -23.96
N ILE A 45 -2.51 6.20 -23.06
CA ILE A 45 -3.84 6.79 -23.33
C ILE A 45 -3.74 8.30 -23.64
N GLN A 46 -2.55 8.82 -23.95
CA GLN A 46 -2.35 10.23 -24.23
C GLN A 46 -1.33 10.37 -25.36
N GLU A 47 -1.86 10.55 -26.58
CA GLU A 47 -1.08 10.86 -27.78
C GLU A 47 -0.46 12.26 -27.75
N ASP A 48 -0.68 13.07 -26.70
CA ASP A 48 -0.22 14.47 -26.67
C ASP A 48 0.20 14.94 -25.26
N VAL A 49 1.26 14.34 -24.71
CA VAL A 49 1.94 14.93 -23.55
C VAL A 49 3.42 15.01 -23.85
N ASN A 50 3.90 16.24 -24.08
CA ASN A 50 5.31 16.59 -24.18
C ASN A 50 6.11 15.95 -23.04
N LEU A 51 6.79 14.84 -23.36
CA LEU A 51 7.64 14.04 -22.45
C LEU A 51 8.83 14.82 -21.88
N THR A 52 9.09 16.01 -22.43
CA THR A 52 10.15 16.93 -22.02
C THR A 52 9.71 17.88 -20.90
N ALA A 53 8.40 18.13 -20.75
CA ALA A 53 7.85 19.12 -19.79
C ALA A 53 7.28 18.50 -18.51
N LEU A 54 6.79 17.25 -18.57
CA LEU A 54 6.56 16.47 -17.35
C LEU A 54 7.89 15.86 -16.94
N GLY A 55 8.45 16.35 -15.83
CA GLY A 55 9.67 15.81 -15.22
C GLY A 55 9.74 14.29 -15.38
N LYS A 56 10.78 13.83 -16.08
CA LYS A 56 11.02 12.45 -16.51
C LYS A 56 10.36 11.43 -15.59
N ARG A 57 9.36 10.68 -16.08
CA ARG A 57 8.89 9.42 -15.46
C ARG A 57 10.04 8.40 -15.53
N TYR A 58 11.06 8.58 -14.70
CA TYR A 58 12.33 7.86 -14.87
C TYR A 58 12.20 6.39 -14.44
N TYR A 59 11.30 6.09 -13.50
CA TYR A 59 11.14 4.75 -12.92
C TYR A 59 9.67 4.33 -12.88
N ILE A 60 9.38 3.13 -13.42
CA ILE A 60 8.06 2.51 -13.38
C ILE A 60 8.00 1.60 -12.15
N LEU A 61 7.09 1.89 -11.23
CA LEU A 61 6.81 1.00 -10.11
C LEU A 61 5.87 -0.12 -10.57
N PRO A 62 6.25 -1.41 -10.45
CA PRO A 62 5.37 -2.52 -10.79
C PRO A 62 4.09 -2.55 -9.95
N SER A 63 3.05 -3.23 -10.45
CA SER A 63 1.82 -3.48 -9.67
C SER A 63 2.03 -4.38 -8.44
N ALA A 64 3.17 -5.06 -8.35
CA ALA A 64 3.59 -5.83 -7.18
C ALA A 64 4.01 -4.95 -5.99
N TYR A 65 4.36 -3.67 -6.22
CA TYR A 65 4.75 -2.76 -5.16
C TYR A 65 3.51 -2.21 -4.43
N THR A 66 3.32 -2.63 -3.19
CA THR A 66 2.18 -2.25 -2.34
C THR A 66 2.15 -0.74 -2.09
N GLY A 67 0.98 -0.12 -2.17
CA GLY A 67 0.82 1.33 -1.96
C GLY A 67 1.11 2.20 -3.17
N GLY A 68 1.68 1.65 -4.25
CA GLY A 68 1.94 2.38 -5.48
C GLY A 68 0.67 2.64 -6.33
N PRO A 69 0.71 3.60 -7.28
CA PRO A 69 -0.43 3.94 -8.13
C PRO A 69 -0.94 2.73 -8.95
N ARG A 70 -0.01 1.92 -9.48
CA ARG A 70 -0.34 0.73 -10.26
C ARG A 70 -0.91 -0.40 -9.42
N TYR A 71 -0.45 -0.55 -8.18
CA TYR A 71 -1.03 -1.51 -7.24
C TYR A 71 -2.50 -1.16 -6.96
N MET A 72 -2.80 0.12 -6.72
CA MET A 72 -4.17 0.57 -6.50
C MET A 72 -5.04 0.41 -7.75
N ALA A 73 -4.53 0.76 -8.93
CA ALA A 73 -5.25 0.55 -10.19
C ALA A 73 -5.56 -0.94 -10.44
N LYS A 74 -4.59 -1.83 -10.18
CA LYS A 74 -4.81 -3.28 -10.28
C LYS A 74 -5.86 -3.77 -9.30
N LYS A 75 -5.79 -3.35 -8.02
CA LYS A 75 -6.80 -3.71 -7.00
C LYS A 75 -8.20 -3.23 -7.37
N TYR A 76 -8.31 -2.03 -7.96
CA TYR A 76 -9.58 -1.54 -8.49
C TYR A 76 -10.10 -2.43 -9.63
N GLN A 77 -9.26 -2.75 -10.62
CA GLN A 77 -9.63 -3.63 -11.74
C GLN A 77 -10.06 -5.03 -11.26
N ASP A 78 -9.30 -5.63 -10.33
CA ASP A 78 -9.64 -6.91 -9.71
C ASP A 78 -11.00 -6.83 -9.01
N SER A 79 -11.26 -5.74 -8.28
CA SER A 79 -12.55 -5.52 -7.61
C SER A 79 -13.69 -5.39 -8.62
N MET A 80 -13.49 -4.66 -9.73
CA MET A 80 -14.48 -4.55 -10.80
C MET A 80 -14.71 -5.89 -11.50
N ALA A 81 -13.70 -6.75 -11.62
CA ALA A 81 -13.84 -8.11 -12.15
C ALA A 81 -14.73 -8.97 -11.23
N ILE A 82 -14.53 -8.87 -9.92
CA ILE A 82 -15.39 -9.54 -8.91
C ILE A 82 -16.83 -9.03 -9.02
N VAL A 83 -17.03 -7.71 -9.08
CA VAL A 83 -18.37 -7.09 -9.22
C VAL A 83 -19.07 -7.55 -10.51
N ARG A 84 -18.33 -7.67 -11.62
CA ARG A 84 -18.87 -8.20 -12.87
C ARG A 84 -19.29 -9.66 -12.76
N HIS A 85 -18.57 -10.47 -11.97
CA HIS A 85 -18.86 -11.90 -11.80
C HIS A 85 -20.02 -12.16 -10.84
N PHE A 86 -20.04 -11.50 -9.68
CA PHE A 86 -21.00 -11.77 -8.60
C PHE A 86 -22.17 -10.77 -8.51
N VAL A 87 -22.29 -9.86 -9.49
CA VAL A 87 -23.28 -8.77 -9.51
C VAL A 87 -22.94 -7.67 -8.51
N LYS A 88 -23.59 -6.51 -8.65
CA LYS A 88 -23.38 -5.32 -7.81
C LYS A 88 -23.51 -5.70 -6.31
N PRO A 89 -22.53 -5.35 -5.47
CA PRO A 89 -22.63 -5.58 -4.04
C PRO A 89 -23.81 -4.82 -3.45
N SER A 90 -24.68 -5.53 -2.75
CA SER A 90 -25.85 -4.96 -2.05
C SER A 90 -25.50 -4.46 -0.64
N LEU A 91 -24.36 -4.87 -0.10
CA LEU A 91 -23.93 -4.58 1.27
C LEU A 91 -22.56 -3.91 1.24
N PHE A 92 -22.49 -2.72 1.84
CA PHE A 92 -21.25 -2.00 2.07
C PHE A 92 -21.07 -1.82 3.58
N ILE A 93 -20.08 -2.49 4.16
CA ILE A 93 -19.75 -2.35 5.58
C ILE A 93 -18.50 -1.47 5.67
N THR A 94 -18.61 -0.37 6.40
CA THR A 94 -17.47 0.48 6.75
C THR A 94 -17.08 0.18 8.19
N LEU A 95 -15.89 -0.38 8.39
CA LEU A 95 -15.30 -0.54 9.72
C LEU A 95 -14.29 0.59 9.94
N THR A 96 -14.52 1.42 10.95
CA THR A 96 -13.60 2.49 11.34
C THR A 96 -12.94 2.14 12.67
N ALA A 97 -11.62 1.93 12.65
CA ALA A 97 -10.87 1.79 13.88
C ALA A 97 -10.50 3.17 14.43
N ASN A 98 -11.09 3.51 15.56
CA ASN A 98 -10.72 4.67 16.35
C ASN A 98 -9.86 4.19 17.53
N SER A 99 -8.65 4.72 17.71
CA SER A 99 -7.78 4.37 18.86
C SER A 99 -8.38 4.74 20.23
N ARG A 100 -9.44 5.57 20.24
CA ARG A 100 -10.23 5.91 21.43
C ARG A 100 -11.50 5.07 21.58
N SER A 101 -11.66 3.97 20.83
CA SER A 101 -12.83 3.11 20.94
C SER A 101 -12.93 2.50 22.34
N VAL A 102 -14.16 2.28 22.81
CA VAL A 102 -14.41 1.76 24.17
C VAL A 102 -13.81 0.36 24.35
N GLU A 103 -13.77 -0.42 23.28
CA GLU A 103 -13.18 -1.77 23.24
C GLU A 103 -11.66 -1.72 23.49
N ILE A 104 -10.95 -0.77 22.85
CA ILE A 104 -9.50 -0.59 23.06
C ILE A 104 -9.23 -0.10 24.47
N GLN A 105 -9.99 0.89 24.94
CA GLN A 105 -9.78 1.49 26.26
C GLN A 105 -10.05 0.49 27.40
N ARG A 106 -11.01 -0.43 27.22
CA ARG A 106 -11.34 -1.46 28.21
C ARG A 106 -10.24 -2.50 28.39
N GLU A 107 -9.57 -2.89 27.31
CA GLU A 107 -8.49 -3.88 27.32
C GLU A 107 -7.11 -3.26 27.63
N LEU A 108 -7.04 -1.93 27.74
CA LEU A 108 -5.82 -1.20 28.02
C LEU A 108 -5.50 -1.19 29.52
N LEU A 109 -4.24 -1.43 29.86
CA LEU A 109 -3.77 -1.32 31.24
C LEU A 109 -3.83 0.15 31.73
N PRO A 110 -4.06 0.41 33.03
CA PRO A 110 -4.07 1.76 33.57
C PRO A 110 -2.78 2.52 33.24
N GLY A 111 -2.91 3.66 32.54
CA GLY A 111 -1.78 4.51 32.13
C GLY A 111 -1.03 4.06 30.87
N ALA A 112 -1.48 3.02 30.17
CA ALA A 112 -0.95 2.63 28.87
C ALA A 112 -1.66 3.38 27.72
N TYR A 113 -0.99 3.50 26.56
CA TYR A 113 -1.58 4.09 25.34
C TYR A 113 -1.87 3.01 24.30
N ALA A 114 -2.82 3.28 23.39
CA ALA A 114 -3.15 2.36 22.29
C ALA A 114 -1.92 2.02 21.41
N SER A 115 -0.98 2.96 21.29
CA SER A 115 0.31 2.74 20.61
C SER A 115 1.19 1.67 21.27
N ASP A 116 1.00 1.42 22.56
CA ASP A 116 1.82 0.46 23.33
C ASP A 116 1.32 -0.98 23.13
N ARG A 117 0.09 -1.16 22.63
CA ARG A 117 -0.55 -2.46 22.35
C ARG A 117 -1.09 -2.49 20.91
N PRO A 118 -0.20 -2.49 19.90
CA PRO A 118 -0.60 -2.55 18.50
C PRO A 118 -1.36 -3.84 18.16
N ASP A 119 -1.19 -4.90 18.95
CA ASP A 119 -1.92 -6.16 18.85
C ASP A 119 -3.43 -6.00 19.12
N LEU A 120 -3.81 -5.17 20.09
CA LEU A 120 -5.23 -4.88 20.38
C LEU A 120 -5.87 -4.05 19.27
N VAL A 121 -5.13 -3.06 18.75
CA VAL A 121 -5.58 -2.22 17.63
C VAL A 121 -5.75 -3.08 16.36
N ALA A 122 -4.80 -3.97 16.08
CA ALA A 122 -4.84 -4.84 14.90
C ALA A 122 -6.00 -5.84 14.95
N ARG A 123 -6.35 -6.37 16.14
CA ARG A 123 -7.46 -7.33 16.29
C ARG A 123 -8.84 -6.74 16.03
N LEU A 124 -9.04 -5.46 16.33
CA LEU A 124 -10.31 -4.77 16.06
C LEU A 124 -10.42 -4.28 14.62
N LEU A 125 -9.33 -4.35 13.85
CA LEU A 125 -9.24 -3.93 12.46
C LEU A 125 -9.51 -5.07 11.46
N ILE A 126 -9.51 -6.33 11.91
CA ILE A 126 -9.72 -7.54 11.08
C ILE A 126 -11.15 -8.03 11.28
#